data_AF-A0A4S8WCV9-F1
#
_entry.id   AF-A0A4S8WCV9-F1
#
_cell.length_a   1.000
_cell.length_b   1.000
_cell.length_c   1.000
_cell.angle_alpha   90.00
_cell.angle_beta   90.00
_cell.angle_gamma   90.00
#
_symmetry.space_group_name_H-M   'P 1'
#
loop_
_entity.id
_entity.type
_entity.pdbx_description
1 polymer ?
#
loop_
_entity_poly.entity_id
_entity_poly.type
_entity_poly.pdbx_seq_one_letter_code
_entity_poly.pdbx_strand_id
1 'polypeptide(L)'
;MAITYALMQRFEELAETEPERVSLIKKAKVTKINKEGNNVTGVTYSFNNEEVTVDGPVILATGGYAADFTDDSLLKKWRPDTFGLATTNGAHATGDGHKMLMQIGANGIDMDKVQVHPTGLVDPKDPGSKWKFLAAEALRGEGGLLLNGKGQRFSDELGHRDYVSGKMWEEKEKGTWPIRLVLNSKASNVLDFHTRHYSGRGLMKKMSGEDLIKEIGCSRKDLEETFSNYNEIADGKQKDPYGKKYFHNMPFQVDDTFHVAVMEPVLHFTMGGIEINDQAQCLNSDGKPFDGLFVCGELAGGVHGSNRLGGSSLLGCVVYGRVAGDSASKYLFQQVLNGGGSAAAQRLGQISLHIDPNQPGKISVEWANGVGASSGAEEAIQRQSQQSAGPVMTSGKNADSSDPAKVSKPNDIKDFKVPEKEFTLEEVAKHNKKEDLWIAVKGVVMDVTDWVEEHPGGPQALFSHMGRDASEEFEMLHDDEVIPKYAAGIVIGRVKGQEVTLEY
;
A
#
# COMPACT_ATOMS: atom_id res chain seq x y z
N MET A 1 -5.33 1.70 -6.51
CA MET A 1 -5.60 0.38 -5.89
C MET A 1 -5.52 -0.77 -6.88
N ALA A 2 -5.87 -0.60 -8.18
CA ALA A 2 -5.81 -1.70 -9.16
C ALA A 2 -4.45 -2.44 -9.21
N ILE A 3 -3.32 -1.72 -9.22
CA ILE A 3 -1.98 -2.34 -9.25
C ILE A 3 -1.73 -3.20 -8.01
N THR A 4 -2.05 -2.70 -6.82
CA THR A 4 -1.78 -3.41 -5.56
C THR A 4 -2.65 -4.65 -5.42
N TYR A 5 -3.94 -4.58 -5.77
CA TYR A 5 -4.83 -5.73 -5.75
C TYR A 5 -4.39 -6.80 -6.76
N ALA A 6 -4.07 -6.40 -8.00
CA ALA A 6 -3.62 -7.34 -9.02
C ALA A 6 -2.35 -8.08 -8.61
N LEU A 7 -1.37 -7.39 -8.02
CA LEU A 7 -0.14 -8.01 -7.54
C LEU A 7 -0.38 -8.94 -6.34
N MET A 8 -1.22 -8.52 -5.39
CA MET A 8 -1.55 -9.33 -4.22
C MET A 8 -2.31 -10.59 -4.59
N GLN A 9 -3.38 -10.46 -5.39
CA GLN A 9 -4.16 -11.60 -5.89
C GLN A 9 -3.28 -12.57 -6.66
N ARG A 10 -2.41 -12.07 -7.55
CA ARG A 10 -1.50 -12.94 -8.29
C ARG A 10 -0.50 -13.66 -7.38
N PHE A 11 0.01 -13.00 -6.35
CA PHE A 11 0.94 -13.61 -5.41
C PHE A 11 0.25 -14.70 -4.58
N GLU A 12 -0.98 -14.45 -4.11
CA GLU A 12 -1.79 -15.44 -3.39
C GLU A 12 -2.17 -16.62 -4.28
N GLU A 13 -2.61 -16.37 -5.52
CA GLU A 13 -2.91 -17.41 -6.50
C GLU A 13 -1.69 -18.31 -6.75
N LEU A 14 -0.50 -17.72 -6.91
CA LEU A 14 0.75 -18.49 -7.08
C LEU A 14 1.10 -19.30 -5.83
N ALA A 15 0.92 -18.73 -4.63
CA ALA A 15 1.17 -19.44 -3.38
C ALA A 15 0.19 -20.62 -3.18
N GLU A 16 -1.03 -20.53 -3.72
CA GLU A 16 -2.04 -21.60 -3.66
C GLU A 16 -1.83 -22.67 -4.75
N THR A 17 -1.52 -22.25 -5.97
CA THR A 17 -1.43 -23.14 -7.15
C THR A 17 -0.06 -23.76 -7.35
N GLU A 18 1.00 -23.09 -6.89
CA GLU A 18 2.41 -23.51 -7.00
C GLU A 18 3.13 -23.39 -5.63
N PRO A 19 2.64 -24.05 -4.56
CA PRO A 19 3.16 -23.90 -3.20
C PRO A 19 4.62 -24.36 -3.04
N GLU A 20 5.13 -25.18 -3.96
CA GLU A 20 6.54 -25.58 -4.04
C GLU A 20 7.45 -24.48 -4.59
N ARG A 21 6.88 -23.46 -5.24
CA ARG A 21 7.61 -22.32 -5.84
C ARG A 21 7.46 -21.03 -5.04
N VAL A 22 6.29 -20.80 -4.44
CA VAL A 22 5.96 -19.58 -3.72
C VAL A 22 5.27 -19.91 -2.41
N SER A 23 5.71 -19.29 -1.32
CA SER A 23 5.06 -19.39 0.00
C SER A 23 4.83 -18.00 0.58
N LEU A 24 3.65 -17.80 1.16
CA LEU A 24 3.26 -16.58 1.86
C LEU A 24 3.05 -16.89 3.35
N ILE A 25 3.89 -16.33 4.21
CA ILE A 25 3.79 -16.50 5.66
C ILE A 25 3.37 -15.18 6.28
N LYS A 26 2.12 -15.11 6.76
CA LYS A 26 1.59 -13.95 7.49
C LYS A 26 1.95 -14.05 8.97
N LYS A 27 1.88 -12.93 9.70
CA LYS A 27 2.24 -12.84 11.13
C LYS A 27 3.67 -13.32 11.44
N ALA A 28 4.55 -13.25 10.45
CA ALA A 28 5.98 -13.57 10.55
C ALA A 28 6.78 -12.27 10.49
N LYS A 29 7.34 -11.84 11.62
CA LYS A 29 8.12 -10.60 11.69
C LYS A 29 9.60 -10.91 11.55
N VAL A 30 10.23 -10.50 10.46
CA VAL A 30 11.70 -10.56 10.32
C VAL A 30 12.33 -9.69 11.40
N THR A 31 13.20 -10.29 12.22
CA THR A 31 13.89 -9.64 13.35
C THR A 31 15.38 -9.45 13.10
N LYS A 32 15.96 -10.20 12.16
CA LYS A 32 17.41 -10.15 11.89
C LYS A 32 17.75 -10.54 10.45
N ILE A 33 18.76 -9.86 9.90
CA ILE A 33 19.46 -10.27 8.67
C ILE A 33 20.71 -11.05 9.06
N ASN A 34 20.81 -12.29 8.57
CA ASN A 34 21.94 -13.18 8.85
C ASN A 34 23.05 -12.95 7.81
N LYS A 35 24.29 -12.84 8.28
CA LYS A 35 25.44 -12.58 7.40
C LYS A 35 26.76 -13.13 7.93
N GLU A 36 27.66 -13.44 7.00
CA GLU A 36 29.07 -13.76 7.24
C GLU A 36 29.94 -12.77 6.45
N GLY A 37 30.62 -11.87 7.16
CA GLY A 37 31.35 -10.77 6.50
C GLY A 37 30.41 -9.88 5.68
N ASN A 38 30.65 -9.79 4.36
CA ASN A 38 29.82 -9.03 3.41
C ASN A 38 28.72 -9.88 2.75
N ASN A 39 28.68 -11.18 3.03
CA ASN A 39 27.73 -12.10 2.43
C ASN A 39 26.50 -12.28 3.33
N VAL A 40 25.32 -11.93 2.82
CA VAL A 40 24.04 -12.19 3.48
C VAL A 40 23.61 -13.62 3.18
N THR A 41 23.33 -14.36 4.24
CA THR A 41 23.06 -15.79 4.18
C THR A 41 21.59 -16.12 4.40
N GLY A 42 20.77 -15.17 4.87
CA GLY A 42 19.36 -15.40 5.11
C GLY A 42 18.74 -14.41 6.09
N VAL A 43 17.60 -14.79 6.66
CA VAL A 43 16.88 -14.00 7.66
C VAL A 43 16.44 -14.87 8.84
N THR A 44 16.29 -14.25 9.99
CA THR A 44 15.57 -14.82 11.14
C THR A 44 14.29 -14.02 11.35
N TYR A 45 13.18 -14.71 11.53
CA TYR A 45 11.88 -14.11 11.82
C TYR A 45 11.21 -14.77 13.02
N SER A 46 10.36 -14.00 13.71
CA SER A 46 9.50 -14.51 14.77
C SER A 46 8.14 -14.91 14.20
N PHE A 47 7.68 -16.11 14.55
CA PHE A 47 6.37 -16.64 14.19
C PHE A 47 5.84 -17.49 15.35
N ASN A 48 4.61 -17.24 15.82
CA ASN A 48 4.05 -17.90 17.00
C ASN A 48 4.95 -17.84 18.25
N ASN A 49 5.70 -16.74 18.41
CA ASN A 49 6.72 -16.54 19.46
C ASN A 49 7.94 -17.48 19.39
N GLU A 50 8.12 -18.19 18.28
CA GLU A 50 9.31 -18.98 17.98
C GLU A 50 10.19 -18.24 16.97
N GLU A 51 11.51 -18.41 17.08
CA GLU A 51 12.45 -17.89 16.09
C GLU A 51 12.71 -18.95 15.01
N VAL A 52 12.51 -18.55 13.76
CA VAL A 52 12.73 -19.40 12.58
C VAL A 52 13.77 -18.73 11.70
N THR A 53 14.73 -19.52 11.19
CA THR A 53 15.76 -19.05 10.26
C THR A 53 15.54 -19.66 8.89
N VAL A 54 15.68 -18.84 7.86
CA VAL A 54 15.61 -19.24 6.45
C VAL A 54 16.86 -18.74 5.75
N ASP A 55 17.56 -19.66 5.09
CA ASP A 55 18.77 -19.38 4.34
C ASP A 55 18.48 -19.07 2.87
N GLY A 56 19.26 -18.18 2.29
CA GLY A 56 19.15 -17.78 0.90
C GLY A 56 19.41 -16.28 0.68
N PRO A 57 19.40 -15.83 -0.59
CA PRO A 57 19.43 -14.41 -0.91
C PRO A 57 18.17 -13.73 -0.36
N VAL A 58 18.30 -12.47 0.01
CA VAL A 58 17.25 -11.72 0.69
C VAL A 58 16.88 -10.49 -0.13
N ILE A 59 15.58 -10.31 -0.36
CA ILE A 59 15.01 -9.06 -0.89
C ILE A 59 14.20 -8.42 0.24
N LEU A 60 14.55 -7.20 0.66
CA LEU A 60 13.75 -6.41 1.60
C LEU A 60 12.87 -5.40 0.86
N ALA A 61 11.58 -5.41 1.19
CA ALA A 61 10.55 -4.53 0.63
C ALA A 61 9.61 -3.99 1.73
N THR A 62 10.18 -3.51 2.85
CA THR A 62 9.44 -3.25 4.10
C THR A 62 8.77 -1.88 4.18
N GLY A 63 8.76 -1.09 3.10
CA GLY A 63 8.20 0.26 3.10
C GLY A 63 9.00 1.28 3.90
N GLY A 64 8.38 2.44 4.16
CA GLY A 64 8.98 3.61 4.82
C GLY A 64 8.92 3.63 6.34
N TYR A 65 9.16 4.82 6.91
CA TYR A 65 9.19 5.08 8.36
C TYR A 65 8.31 6.25 8.81
N ALA A 66 7.34 6.66 7.99
CA ALA A 66 6.46 7.81 8.23
C ALA A 66 5.34 7.57 9.27
N ALA A 67 5.22 6.36 9.83
CA ALA A 67 4.32 6.05 10.94
C ALA A 67 5.07 5.67 12.24
N ASP A 68 6.40 5.86 12.27
CA ASP A 68 7.20 5.55 13.45
C ASP A 68 7.11 6.66 14.51
N PHE A 69 6.24 6.46 15.52
CA PHE A 69 6.05 7.38 16.63
C PHE A 69 6.79 6.96 17.93
N THR A 70 7.70 5.98 17.86
CA THR A 70 8.47 5.53 19.03
C THR A 70 9.64 6.48 19.35
N ASP A 71 10.34 6.20 20.45
CA ASP A 71 11.51 7.00 20.88
C ASP A 71 12.76 6.78 20.03
N ASP A 72 12.92 5.59 19.45
CA ASP A 72 14.00 5.25 18.54
C ASP A 72 13.68 5.58 17.07
N SER A 73 12.65 6.38 16.84
CA SER A 73 12.16 6.72 15.51
C SER A 73 13.20 7.41 14.63
N LEU A 74 13.30 6.95 13.38
CA LEU A 74 14.13 7.60 12.36
C LEU A 74 13.64 9.02 12.06
N LEU A 75 12.34 9.31 12.24
CA LEU A 75 11.81 10.67 12.14
C LEU A 75 12.36 11.56 13.25
N LYS A 76 12.41 11.10 14.52
CA LYS A 76 13.02 11.89 15.61
C LYS A 76 14.48 12.21 15.34
N LYS A 77 15.21 11.25 14.76
CA LYS A 77 16.64 11.41 14.45
C LYS A 77 16.90 12.40 13.31
N TRP A 78 16.16 12.30 12.21
CA TRP A 78 16.48 13.03 10.97
C TRP A 78 15.55 14.21 10.67
N ARG A 79 14.30 14.17 11.15
CA ARG A 79 13.26 15.20 10.93
C ARG A 79 12.42 15.48 12.18
N PRO A 80 13.04 15.89 13.29
CA PRO A 80 12.33 16.16 14.55
C PRO A 80 11.26 17.25 14.42
N ASP A 81 11.40 18.15 13.43
CA ASP A 81 10.44 19.20 13.09
C ASP A 81 9.07 18.65 12.62
N THR A 82 9.05 17.44 12.05
CA THR A 82 7.81 16.81 11.53
C THR A 82 7.28 15.67 12.38
N PHE A 83 8.03 15.21 13.38
CA PHE A 83 7.68 14.07 14.22
C PHE A 83 6.28 14.21 14.88
N GLY A 84 5.87 15.44 15.18
CA GLY A 84 4.57 15.74 15.80
C GLY A 84 3.36 15.64 14.87
N LEU A 85 3.56 15.53 13.55
CA LEU A 85 2.46 15.51 12.57
C LEU A 85 1.70 14.17 12.60
N ALA A 86 0.44 14.19 12.15
CA ALA A 86 -0.29 12.99 11.82
C ALA A 86 0.25 12.36 10.51
N THR A 87 -0.09 11.11 10.24
CA THR A 87 0.37 10.35 9.08
C THR A 87 -0.79 9.78 8.27
N THR A 88 -0.53 9.53 7.00
CA THR A 88 -1.44 8.81 6.07
C THR A 88 -1.02 7.37 5.85
N ASN A 89 0.05 6.93 6.53
CA ASN A 89 0.59 5.60 6.42
C ASN A 89 -0.14 4.62 7.32
N GLY A 90 -0.09 3.33 6.98
CA GLY A 90 -0.49 2.28 7.92
C GLY A 90 0.48 2.21 9.10
N ALA A 91 0.00 1.69 10.24
CA ALA A 91 0.78 1.56 11.47
C ALA A 91 2.05 0.68 11.34
N HIS A 92 2.17 -0.07 10.24
CA HIS A 92 3.31 -0.92 9.93
C HIS A 92 4.52 -0.17 9.34
N ALA A 93 4.37 1.09 8.91
CA ALA A 93 5.45 1.87 8.29
C ALA A 93 6.41 2.48 9.35
N THR A 94 7.08 1.61 10.11
CA THR A 94 7.90 1.96 11.29
C THR A 94 9.40 1.94 11.04
N GLY A 95 9.84 1.69 9.79
CA GLY A 95 11.27 1.68 9.46
C GLY A 95 12.06 0.48 9.96
N ASP A 96 11.41 -0.63 10.35
CA ASP A 96 12.08 -1.82 10.90
C ASP A 96 13.18 -2.34 9.96
N GLY A 97 12.90 -2.42 8.65
CA GLY A 97 13.89 -2.81 7.64
C GLY A 97 15.07 -1.84 7.52
N HIS A 98 14.83 -0.53 7.64
CA HIS A 98 15.89 0.48 7.66
C HIS A 98 16.81 0.26 8.86
N LYS A 99 16.23 0.12 10.06
CA LYS A 99 16.97 -0.08 11.30
C LYS A 99 17.83 -1.35 11.24
N MET A 100 17.27 -2.47 10.77
CA MET A 100 18.00 -3.74 10.60
C MET A 100 19.16 -3.60 9.60
N LEU A 101 18.93 -2.97 8.45
CA LEU A 101 19.94 -2.83 7.41
C LEU A 101 21.08 -1.89 7.83
N MET A 102 20.76 -0.76 8.45
CA MET A 102 21.76 0.15 8.98
C MET A 102 22.61 -0.50 10.09
N GLN A 103 22.01 -1.38 10.91
CA GLN A 103 22.73 -2.12 11.95
C GLN A 103 23.79 -3.08 11.38
N ILE A 104 23.57 -3.64 10.18
CA ILE A 104 24.55 -4.52 9.52
C ILE A 104 25.56 -3.76 8.64
N GLY A 105 25.48 -2.43 8.61
CA GLY A 105 26.42 -1.56 7.89
C GLY A 105 25.94 -1.07 6.52
N ALA A 106 24.64 -1.16 6.22
CA ALA A 106 24.08 -0.53 5.02
C ALA A 106 24.01 0.99 5.13
N ASN A 107 24.19 1.67 4.00
CA ASN A 107 24.09 3.13 3.94
C ASN A 107 22.64 3.59 3.94
N GLY A 108 22.30 4.51 4.85
CA GLY A 108 21.09 5.32 4.73
C GLY A 108 21.43 6.62 4.02
N ILE A 109 20.74 6.92 2.92
CA ILE A 109 20.90 8.15 2.13
C ILE A 109 19.63 8.98 2.19
N ASP A 110 19.78 10.31 2.12
CA ASP A 110 18.67 11.26 2.07
C ASP A 110 17.66 11.10 3.22
N MET A 111 18.07 10.58 4.38
CA MET A 111 17.17 10.21 5.49
C MET A 111 16.36 11.40 6.06
N ASP A 112 16.80 12.64 5.80
CA ASP A 112 16.07 13.87 6.14
C ASP A 112 14.97 14.22 5.11
N LYS A 113 14.97 13.59 3.94
CA LYS A 113 13.97 13.78 2.88
C LYS A 113 12.70 13.00 3.20
N VAL A 114 11.89 13.61 4.05
CA VAL A 114 10.55 13.14 4.43
C VAL A 114 9.52 14.13 3.87
N GLN A 115 8.56 13.61 3.11
CA GLN A 115 7.51 14.41 2.48
C GLN A 115 6.30 14.55 3.38
N VAL A 116 5.90 15.81 3.56
CA VAL A 116 4.63 16.20 4.15
C VAL A 116 3.65 16.47 3.00
N HIS A 117 2.49 15.81 3.03
CA HIS A 117 1.41 16.05 2.09
C HIS A 117 0.47 17.14 2.63
N PRO A 118 0.03 18.11 1.81
CA PRO A 118 -0.77 19.23 2.29
C PRO A 118 -2.22 18.88 2.66
N THR A 119 -2.76 17.81 2.07
CA THR A 119 -4.20 17.48 2.17
C THR A 119 -4.46 16.15 2.88
N GLY A 120 -4.17 16.10 4.19
CA GLY A 120 -4.73 15.09 5.09
C GLY A 120 -6.13 15.50 5.53
N LEU A 121 -7.11 14.59 5.38
CA LEU A 121 -8.50 14.82 5.75
C LEU A 121 -8.64 14.80 7.28
N VAL A 122 -9.13 15.90 7.85
CA VAL A 122 -9.45 16.00 9.27
C VAL A 122 -10.87 15.45 9.47
N ASP A 123 -10.98 14.34 10.22
CA ASP A 123 -12.28 13.85 10.68
C ASP A 123 -12.85 14.80 11.74
N PRO A 124 -14.03 15.40 11.54
CA PRO A 124 -14.65 16.26 12.55
C PRO A 124 -14.94 15.55 13.88
N LYS A 125 -15.09 14.22 13.88
CA LYS A 125 -15.33 13.41 15.08
C LYS A 125 -14.05 13.06 15.83
N ASP A 126 -12.92 13.02 15.14
CA ASP A 126 -11.59 12.81 15.74
C ASP A 126 -10.51 13.69 15.09
N PRO A 127 -10.56 15.02 15.33
CA PRO A 127 -9.61 15.94 14.72
C PRO A 127 -8.16 15.70 15.18
N GLY A 128 -7.96 15.08 16.34
CA GLY A 128 -6.66 14.81 16.94
C GLY A 128 -5.99 13.50 16.50
N SER A 129 -6.68 12.65 15.74
CA SER A 129 -6.13 11.36 15.30
C SER A 129 -4.76 11.51 14.61
N LYS A 130 -3.82 10.63 14.97
CA LYS A 130 -2.51 10.50 14.31
C LYS A 130 -2.59 9.82 12.94
N TRP A 131 -3.71 9.20 12.60
CA TRP A 131 -3.93 8.57 11.30
C TRP A 131 -5.03 9.29 10.55
N LYS A 132 -4.67 9.88 9.41
CA LYS A 132 -5.59 10.62 8.55
C LYS A 132 -5.75 9.91 7.21
N PHE A 133 -6.94 10.01 6.64
CA PHE A 133 -7.12 9.68 5.23
C PHE A 133 -6.47 10.74 4.35
N LEU A 134 -5.85 10.30 3.27
CA LEU A 134 -5.30 11.20 2.26
C LEU A 134 -6.42 11.67 1.34
N ALA A 135 -6.60 12.98 1.20
CA ALA A 135 -7.36 13.53 0.08
C ALA A 135 -6.50 13.48 -1.19
N ALA A 136 -7.01 12.82 -2.23
CA ALA A 136 -6.31 12.65 -3.49
C ALA A 136 -5.89 14.01 -4.08
N GLU A 137 -4.66 14.07 -4.59
CA GLU A 137 -4.13 15.26 -5.26
C GLU A 137 -4.95 15.65 -6.51
N ALA A 138 -5.63 14.66 -7.11
CA ALA A 138 -6.59 14.86 -8.19
C ALA A 138 -7.71 15.85 -7.82
N LEU A 139 -8.11 15.94 -6.54
CA LEU A 139 -9.12 16.93 -6.13
C LEU A 139 -8.66 18.37 -6.41
N ARG A 140 -7.39 18.68 -6.17
CA ARG A 140 -6.80 19.98 -6.54
C ARG A 140 -6.56 20.07 -8.05
N GLY A 141 -6.13 18.96 -8.66
CA GLY A 141 -5.94 18.81 -10.11
C GLY A 141 -7.15 19.21 -10.93
N GLU A 142 -8.33 18.75 -10.51
CA GLU A 142 -9.62 19.02 -11.15
C GLU A 142 -10.27 20.34 -10.69
N GLY A 143 -9.49 21.26 -10.13
CA GLY A 143 -9.96 22.62 -9.84
C GLY A 143 -10.41 22.88 -8.40
N GLY A 144 -10.21 21.93 -7.48
CA GLY A 144 -10.43 22.16 -6.05
C GLY A 144 -9.53 23.28 -5.50
N LEU A 145 -10.13 24.22 -4.78
CA LEU A 145 -9.45 25.36 -4.16
C LEU A 145 -9.07 25.06 -2.70
N LEU A 146 -7.93 25.58 -2.25
CA LEU A 146 -7.59 25.64 -0.83
C LEU A 146 -7.91 27.05 -0.31
N LEU A 147 -8.90 27.14 0.57
CA LEU A 147 -9.33 28.39 1.18
C LEU A 147 -8.98 28.40 2.67
N ASN A 148 -8.50 29.54 3.15
CA ASN A 148 -8.23 29.75 4.57
C ASN A 148 -9.54 30.07 5.34
N GLY A 149 -9.42 30.31 6.65
CA GLY A 149 -10.52 30.68 7.55
C GLY A 149 -11.18 32.03 7.25
N LYS A 150 -10.71 32.76 6.23
CA LYS A 150 -11.33 34.00 5.71
C LYS A 150 -11.95 33.81 4.33
N GLY A 151 -11.95 32.59 3.78
CA GLY A 151 -12.46 32.30 2.44
C GLY A 151 -11.54 32.77 1.32
N GLN A 152 -10.24 32.93 1.60
CA GLN A 152 -9.25 33.45 0.65
C GLN A 152 -8.30 32.34 0.20
N ARG A 153 -7.89 32.41 -1.07
CA ARG A 153 -6.75 31.64 -1.58
C ARG A 153 -5.46 32.15 -0.95
N PHE A 154 -4.44 31.29 -0.91
CA PHE A 154 -3.14 31.62 -0.31
C PHE A 154 -1.95 30.94 -1.01
N SER A 155 -2.21 30.11 -2.04
CA SER A 155 -1.17 29.39 -2.77
C SER A 155 -1.64 29.01 -4.17
N ASP A 156 -0.70 28.55 -5.01
CA ASP A 156 -1.04 27.71 -6.16
C ASP A 156 -1.28 26.28 -5.66
N GLU A 157 -2.51 25.83 -5.73
CA GLU A 157 -2.96 24.51 -5.28
C GLU A 157 -2.31 23.36 -6.07
N LEU A 158 -1.67 23.62 -7.21
CA LEU A 158 -0.93 22.63 -8.01
C LEU A 158 0.58 22.69 -7.78
N GLY A 159 1.04 23.55 -6.88
CA GLY A 159 2.44 23.62 -6.50
C GLY A 159 2.93 22.32 -5.84
N HIS A 160 4.25 22.21 -5.70
CA HIS A 160 4.86 21.07 -5.02
C HIS A 160 4.38 20.96 -3.57
N ARG A 161 4.39 19.74 -3.03
CA ARG A 161 3.83 19.42 -1.71
C ARG A 161 4.50 20.17 -0.56
N ASP A 162 5.80 20.37 -0.65
CA ASP A 162 6.60 21.20 0.27
C ASP A 162 6.17 22.66 0.24
N TYR A 163 5.98 23.24 -0.95
CA TYR A 163 5.48 24.60 -1.14
C TYR A 163 4.07 24.77 -0.56
N VAL A 164 3.12 23.91 -0.93
CA VAL A 164 1.73 24.03 -0.46
C VAL A 164 1.64 23.84 1.06
N SER A 165 2.34 22.84 1.61
CA SER A 165 2.37 22.62 3.06
C SER A 165 3.03 23.79 3.80
N GLY A 166 4.12 24.35 3.25
CA GLY A 166 4.76 25.56 3.79
C GLY A 166 3.81 26.76 3.81
N LYS A 167 3.03 26.96 2.74
CA LYS A 167 2.01 28.01 2.68
C LYS A 167 0.89 27.80 3.69
N MET A 168 0.51 26.56 3.99
CA MET A 168 -0.45 26.27 5.06
C MET A 168 0.10 26.62 6.46
N TRP A 169 1.41 26.47 6.68
CA TRP A 169 2.04 26.89 7.93
C TRP A 169 2.08 28.41 8.09
N GLU A 170 2.36 29.16 7.02
CA GLU A 170 2.24 30.62 7.03
C GLU A 170 0.82 31.07 7.41
N GLU A 171 -0.23 30.41 6.90
CA GLU A 171 -1.61 30.69 7.30
C GLU A 171 -1.88 30.33 8.78
N LYS A 172 -1.16 29.34 9.33
CA LYS A 172 -1.27 28.96 10.75
C LYS A 172 -0.74 30.06 11.65
N GLU A 173 0.41 30.60 11.30
CA GLU A 173 1.04 31.72 12.01
C GLU A 173 0.21 32.99 11.93
N LYS A 174 -0.49 33.22 10.81
CA LYS A 174 -1.44 34.35 10.65
C LYS A 174 -2.75 34.18 11.41
N GLY A 175 -3.01 33.00 12.00
CA GLY A 175 -4.26 32.69 12.68
C GLY A 175 -5.46 32.56 11.73
N THR A 176 -5.24 32.23 10.46
CA THR A 176 -6.27 32.09 9.43
C THR A 176 -6.69 30.64 9.18
N TRP A 177 -6.59 29.78 10.20
CA TRP A 177 -7.08 28.40 10.15
C TRP A 177 -8.57 28.30 10.50
N PRO A 178 -9.27 27.22 10.12
CA PRO A 178 -8.77 26.04 9.40
C PRO A 178 -8.69 26.23 7.88
N ILE A 179 -7.89 25.40 7.22
CA ILE A 179 -7.83 25.32 5.76
C ILE A 179 -8.89 24.34 5.25
N ARG A 180 -9.62 24.73 4.20
CA ARG A 180 -10.66 23.93 3.56
C ARG A 180 -10.29 23.67 2.11
N LEU A 181 -10.45 22.42 1.68
CA LEU A 181 -10.54 22.09 0.26
C LEU A 181 -11.98 22.28 -0.19
N VAL A 182 -12.19 23.02 -1.28
CA VAL A 182 -13.52 23.35 -1.82
C VAL A 182 -13.59 22.95 -3.28
N LEU A 183 -14.45 21.98 -3.59
CA LEU A 183 -14.77 21.53 -4.94
C LEU A 183 -16.13 22.09 -5.34
N ASN A 184 -16.22 22.76 -6.49
CA ASN A 184 -17.51 23.14 -7.07
C ASN A 184 -18.22 21.93 -7.69
N SER A 185 -19.44 22.12 -8.21
CA SER A 185 -20.23 20.99 -8.73
C SER A 185 -19.56 20.30 -9.92
N LYS A 186 -18.92 21.08 -10.81
CA LYS A 186 -18.22 20.55 -11.98
C LYS A 186 -17.06 19.63 -11.60
N ALA A 187 -16.18 20.09 -10.72
CA ALA A 187 -15.07 19.29 -10.22
C ALA A 187 -15.56 18.06 -9.44
N SER A 188 -16.59 18.24 -8.61
CA SER A 188 -17.21 17.14 -7.86
C SER A 188 -17.74 16.05 -8.78
N ASN A 189 -18.40 16.42 -9.89
CA ASN A 189 -18.99 15.44 -10.80
C ASN A 189 -17.91 14.61 -11.55
N VAL A 190 -16.79 15.23 -11.91
CA VAL A 190 -15.64 14.50 -12.51
C VAL A 190 -15.04 13.52 -11.50
N LEU A 191 -15.04 13.89 -10.23
CA LEU A 191 -14.46 13.14 -9.12
C LEU A 191 -15.52 12.46 -8.25
N ASP A 192 -16.66 12.07 -8.82
CA ASP A 192 -17.82 11.57 -8.08
C ASP A 192 -17.45 10.45 -7.09
N PHE A 193 -16.63 9.50 -7.57
CA PHE A 193 -16.08 8.43 -6.74
C PHE A 193 -15.39 8.97 -5.49
N HIS A 194 -14.50 9.95 -5.62
CA HIS A 194 -13.76 10.50 -4.49
C HIS A 194 -14.70 11.26 -3.55
N THR A 195 -15.60 12.09 -4.09
CA THR A 195 -16.52 12.88 -3.27
C THR A 195 -17.49 12.00 -2.50
N ARG A 196 -18.04 10.94 -3.11
CA ARG A 196 -18.89 9.96 -2.40
C ARG A 196 -18.08 9.19 -1.37
N HIS A 197 -16.91 8.69 -1.74
CA HIS A 197 -16.04 7.94 -0.83
C HIS A 197 -15.68 8.73 0.43
N TYR A 198 -15.28 10.00 0.28
CA TYR A 198 -14.94 10.84 1.44
C TYR A 198 -16.17 11.30 2.22
N SER A 199 -17.32 11.50 1.54
CA SER A 199 -18.56 11.90 2.22
C SER A 199 -19.19 10.76 3.01
N GLY A 200 -19.17 9.53 2.50
CA GLY A 200 -19.64 8.32 3.20
C GLY A 200 -18.88 8.09 4.51
N ARG A 201 -17.57 8.40 4.52
CA ARG A 201 -16.72 8.39 5.72
C ARG A 201 -16.93 9.59 6.66
N GLY A 202 -17.75 10.57 6.27
CA GLY A 202 -17.99 11.80 7.04
C GLY A 202 -16.83 12.80 7.03
N LEU A 203 -15.84 12.61 6.13
CA LEU A 203 -14.64 13.45 6.01
C LEU A 203 -14.85 14.65 5.08
N MET A 204 -15.88 14.58 4.23
CA MET A 204 -16.27 15.61 3.29
C MET A 204 -17.78 15.86 3.37
N LYS A 205 -18.20 17.11 3.17
CA LYS A 205 -19.61 17.50 3.24
C LYS A 205 -20.04 18.21 1.97
N LYS A 206 -21.18 17.82 1.43
CA LYS A 206 -21.88 18.55 0.39
C LYS A 206 -22.68 19.70 1.02
N MET A 207 -22.54 20.91 0.50
CA MET A 207 -23.21 22.10 1.05
C MET A 207 -23.53 23.14 -0.02
N SER A 208 -24.51 24.00 0.25
CA SER A 208 -24.79 25.15 -0.60
C SER A 208 -23.74 26.26 -0.42
N GLY A 209 -23.69 27.22 -1.33
CA GLY A 209 -22.88 28.43 -1.15
C GLY A 209 -23.16 29.19 0.14
N GLU A 210 -24.43 29.34 0.51
CA GLU A 210 -24.82 29.99 1.77
C GLU A 210 -24.31 29.24 3.00
N ASP A 211 -24.30 27.91 2.95
CA ASP A 211 -23.76 27.09 4.03
C ASP A 211 -22.22 27.13 4.06
N LEU A 212 -21.57 27.22 2.89
CA LEU A 212 -20.11 27.43 2.80
C LEU A 212 -19.70 28.78 3.42
N ILE A 213 -20.44 29.84 3.14
CA ILE A 213 -20.22 31.18 3.72
C ILE A 213 -20.30 31.10 5.26
N LYS A 214 -21.35 30.46 5.78
CA LYS A 214 -21.54 30.25 7.22
C LYS A 214 -20.44 29.37 7.83
N GLU A 215 -20.04 28.30 7.16
CA GLU A 215 -19.02 27.37 7.65
C GLU A 215 -17.63 28.02 7.67
N ILE A 216 -17.32 28.91 6.71
CA ILE A 216 -16.09 29.70 6.72
C ILE A 216 -16.18 30.82 7.78
N GLY A 217 -17.35 31.44 7.93
CA GLY A 217 -17.53 32.64 8.76
C GLY A 217 -17.12 33.93 8.05
N CYS A 218 -17.19 33.97 6.71
CA CYS A 218 -16.92 35.16 5.89
C CYS A 218 -18.23 35.82 5.43
N SER A 219 -18.15 37.00 4.80
CA SER A 219 -19.32 37.57 4.12
C SER A 219 -19.50 36.98 2.72
N ARG A 220 -20.73 36.96 2.20
CA ARG A 220 -21.00 36.60 0.79
C ARG A 220 -20.11 37.38 -0.17
N LYS A 221 -19.94 38.68 0.09
CA LYS A 221 -19.12 39.57 -0.73
C LYS A 221 -17.65 39.11 -0.77
N ASP A 222 -17.08 38.71 0.36
CA ASP A 222 -15.67 38.27 0.42
C ASP A 222 -15.46 37.00 -0.42
N LEU A 223 -16.40 36.06 -0.36
CA LEU A 223 -16.32 34.81 -1.13
C LEU A 223 -16.58 35.06 -2.63
N GLU A 224 -17.55 35.91 -2.97
CA GLU A 224 -17.80 36.35 -4.36
C GLU A 224 -16.56 37.03 -4.95
N GLU A 225 -15.87 37.88 -4.18
CA GLU A 225 -14.63 38.51 -4.59
C GLU A 225 -13.52 37.49 -4.83
N THR A 226 -13.32 36.52 -3.92
CA THR A 226 -12.34 35.44 -4.12
C THR A 226 -12.63 34.66 -5.41
N PHE A 227 -13.87 34.25 -5.64
CA PHE A 227 -14.25 33.46 -6.83
C PHE A 227 -14.19 34.29 -8.12
N SER A 228 -14.65 35.54 -8.11
CA SER A 228 -14.57 36.43 -9.26
C SER A 228 -13.12 36.68 -9.66
N ASN A 229 -12.25 37.00 -8.69
CA ASN A 229 -10.82 37.19 -8.93
C ASN A 229 -10.18 35.91 -9.51
N TYR A 230 -10.51 34.73 -8.97
CA TYR A 230 -10.01 33.47 -9.49
C TYR A 230 -10.49 33.18 -10.92
N ASN A 231 -11.76 33.47 -11.23
CA ASN A 231 -12.31 33.34 -12.58
C ASN A 231 -11.62 34.29 -13.58
N GLU A 232 -11.38 35.54 -13.21
CA GLU A 232 -10.68 36.50 -14.07
C GLU A 232 -9.23 36.11 -14.34
N ILE A 233 -8.55 35.55 -13.34
CA ILE A 233 -7.21 34.97 -13.50
C ILE A 233 -7.25 33.79 -14.49
N ALA A 234 -8.20 32.87 -14.33
CA ALA A 234 -8.35 31.71 -15.23
C ALA A 234 -8.68 32.12 -16.68
N ASP A 235 -9.46 33.19 -16.86
CA ASP A 235 -9.75 33.79 -18.17
C ASP A 235 -8.55 34.57 -18.77
N GLY A 236 -7.43 34.68 -18.05
CA GLY A 236 -6.24 35.40 -18.49
C GLY A 236 -6.35 36.94 -18.42
N LYS A 237 -7.38 37.47 -17.74
CA LYS A 237 -7.57 38.92 -17.55
C LYS A 237 -6.61 39.50 -16.51
N GLN A 238 -6.16 38.66 -15.57
CA GLN A 238 -5.21 39.01 -14.52
C GLN A 238 -4.14 37.92 -14.36
N LYS A 239 -2.99 38.28 -13.79
CA LYS A 239 -1.95 37.30 -13.43
C LYS A 239 -2.26 36.69 -12.07
N ASP A 240 -2.08 35.37 -11.93
CA ASP A 240 -2.21 34.72 -10.63
C ASP A 240 -1.09 35.19 -9.67
N PRO A 241 -1.43 35.67 -8.46
CA PRO A 241 -0.43 36.15 -7.51
C PRO A 241 0.49 35.04 -6.96
N TYR A 242 0.11 33.77 -7.13
CA TYR A 242 0.88 32.61 -6.70
C TYR A 242 1.55 31.85 -7.86
N GLY A 243 1.41 32.36 -9.09
CA GLY A 243 2.02 31.77 -10.28
C GLY A 243 1.29 30.57 -10.88
N LYS A 244 0.02 30.32 -10.48
CA LYS A 244 -0.81 29.24 -11.04
C LYS A 244 -0.99 29.37 -12.55
N LYS A 245 -0.86 28.25 -13.26
CA LYS A 245 -0.92 28.20 -14.74
C LYS A 245 -2.08 27.36 -15.30
N TYR A 246 -2.55 26.37 -14.56
CA TYR A 246 -3.56 25.42 -15.04
C TYR A 246 -4.83 25.55 -14.21
N PHE A 247 -5.97 25.57 -14.89
CA PHE A 247 -7.28 25.81 -14.31
C PHE A 247 -8.26 24.81 -14.93
N HIS A 248 -9.03 24.10 -14.09
CA HIS A 248 -10.03 23.13 -14.53
C HIS A 248 -11.37 23.42 -13.86
N ASN A 249 -12.45 22.95 -14.49
CA ASN A 249 -13.81 22.99 -13.94
C ASN A 249 -14.31 24.40 -13.55
N MET A 250 -13.92 25.42 -14.34
CA MET A 250 -14.36 26.82 -14.18
C MET A 250 -15.77 27.09 -14.74
N PRO A 251 -16.43 28.21 -14.37
CA PRO A 251 -16.08 29.15 -13.30
C PRO A 251 -16.53 28.65 -11.92
N PHE A 252 -15.99 29.27 -10.87
CA PHE A 252 -16.55 29.18 -9.51
C PHE A 252 -17.65 30.23 -9.34
N GLN A 253 -18.80 29.83 -8.80
CA GLN A 253 -19.94 30.70 -8.55
C GLN A 253 -20.43 30.45 -7.13
N VAL A 254 -20.68 31.52 -6.36
CA VAL A 254 -21.11 31.37 -4.96
C VAL A 254 -22.43 30.62 -4.85
N ASP A 255 -23.34 30.74 -5.81
CA ASP A 255 -24.62 30.03 -5.81
C ASP A 255 -24.53 28.54 -6.23
N ASP A 256 -23.32 28.02 -6.45
CA ASP A 256 -23.10 26.60 -6.76
C ASP A 256 -23.26 25.70 -5.51
N THR A 257 -23.24 24.39 -5.74
CA THR A 257 -23.10 23.38 -4.71
C THR A 257 -21.64 22.97 -4.58
N PHE A 258 -21.19 22.80 -3.34
CA PHE A 258 -19.80 22.50 -3.02
C PHE A 258 -19.63 21.21 -2.25
N HIS A 259 -18.52 20.51 -2.49
CA HIS A 259 -17.99 19.51 -1.55
C HIS A 259 -16.79 20.09 -0.82
N VAL A 260 -16.86 20.09 0.51
CA VAL A 260 -15.90 20.77 1.37
C VAL A 260 -15.36 19.81 2.41
N ALA A 261 -14.04 19.87 2.63
CA ALA A 261 -13.37 19.08 3.65
C ALA A 261 -12.25 19.90 4.31
N VAL A 262 -12.03 19.65 5.60
CA VAL A 262 -10.97 20.32 6.38
C VAL A 262 -9.66 19.58 6.18
N MET A 263 -8.59 20.35 5.93
CA MET A 263 -7.27 19.84 5.56
C MET A 263 -6.22 20.19 6.59
N GLU A 264 -5.28 19.28 6.82
CA GLU A 264 -4.02 19.57 7.51
C GLU A 264 -2.83 18.90 6.82
N PRO A 265 -1.61 19.44 6.98
CA PRO A 265 -0.41 18.78 6.50
C PRO A 265 -0.09 17.51 7.31
N VAL A 266 0.24 16.42 6.62
CA VAL A 266 0.44 15.08 7.18
C VAL A 266 1.69 14.40 6.64
N LEU A 267 2.37 13.60 7.46
CA LEU A 267 3.43 12.69 7.03
C LEU A 267 2.88 11.70 6.01
N HIS A 268 3.62 11.51 4.91
CA HIS A 268 3.11 10.71 3.80
C HIS A 268 4.12 9.75 3.19
N PHE A 269 5.36 10.17 2.95
CA PHE A 269 6.33 9.33 2.26
C PHE A 269 7.76 9.66 2.71
N THR A 270 8.61 8.65 2.86
CA THR A 270 10.04 8.80 3.17
C THR A 270 10.86 8.55 1.91
N MET A 271 11.42 9.60 1.30
CA MET A 271 12.26 9.48 0.11
C MET A 271 13.68 9.01 0.44
N GLY A 272 14.15 9.38 1.64
CA GLY A 272 15.34 8.80 2.21
C GLY A 272 15.15 7.33 2.51
N GLY A 273 16.22 6.56 2.36
CA GLY A 273 16.18 5.13 2.57
C GLY A 273 17.55 4.49 2.41
N ILE A 274 17.55 3.17 2.19
CA ILE A 274 18.78 2.40 2.01
C ILE A 274 19.34 2.60 0.61
N GLU A 275 20.63 2.88 0.53
CA GLU A 275 21.33 3.09 -0.72
C GLU A 275 21.39 1.79 -1.53
N ILE A 276 20.98 1.89 -2.80
CA ILE A 276 21.01 0.80 -3.77
C ILE A 276 21.71 1.24 -5.06
N ASN A 277 22.29 0.28 -5.78
CA ASN A 277 22.68 0.49 -7.17
C ASN A 277 21.52 0.25 -8.15
N ASP A 278 21.80 0.39 -9.45
CA ASP A 278 20.85 0.17 -10.55
C ASP A 278 20.35 -1.27 -10.68
N GLN A 279 20.99 -2.22 -9.98
CA GLN A 279 20.60 -3.62 -9.88
C GLN A 279 19.85 -3.93 -8.57
N ALA A 280 19.42 -2.92 -7.81
CA ALA A 280 18.75 -3.04 -6.52
C ALA A 280 19.59 -3.74 -5.43
N GLN A 281 20.91 -3.80 -5.57
CA GLN A 281 21.80 -4.35 -4.54
C GLN A 281 22.03 -3.32 -3.44
N CYS A 282 21.90 -3.75 -2.19
CA CYS A 282 22.14 -2.91 -1.01
C CYS A 282 23.61 -2.55 -0.88
N LEU A 283 23.94 -1.26 -0.73
CA LEU A 283 25.32 -0.79 -0.57
C LEU A 283 25.70 -0.62 0.91
N ASN A 284 26.92 -1.04 1.22
CA ASN A 284 27.54 -0.90 2.54
C ASN A 284 28.30 0.44 2.69
N SER A 285 28.85 0.70 3.88
CA SER A 285 29.63 1.90 4.20
C SER A 285 30.82 2.20 3.29
N ASP A 286 31.34 1.21 2.58
CA ASP A 286 32.45 1.37 1.62
C ASP A 286 31.95 1.63 0.19
N GLY A 287 30.64 1.77 -0.01
CA GLY A 287 29.99 1.90 -1.33
C GLY A 287 29.97 0.60 -2.13
N LYS A 288 30.19 -0.55 -1.47
CA LYS A 288 30.19 -1.87 -2.12
C LYS A 288 28.87 -2.60 -1.86
N PRO A 289 28.36 -3.39 -2.83
CA PRO A 289 27.16 -4.17 -2.60
C PRO A 289 27.41 -5.28 -1.58
N PHE A 290 26.42 -5.55 -0.73
CA PHE A 290 26.34 -6.80 0.02
C PHE A 290 26.07 -7.97 -0.94
N ASP A 291 26.75 -9.10 -0.74
CA ASP A 291 26.49 -10.30 -1.53
C ASP A 291 25.17 -10.93 -1.06
N GLY A 292 24.26 -11.22 -1.99
CA GLY A 292 22.97 -11.85 -1.69
C GLY A 292 21.90 -10.95 -1.06
N LEU A 293 22.07 -9.62 -1.05
CA LEU A 293 21.10 -8.69 -0.44
C LEU A 293 20.61 -7.63 -1.43
N PHE A 294 19.29 -7.54 -1.56
CA PHE A 294 18.59 -6.61 -2.45
C PHE A 294 17.52 -5.84 -1.69
N VAL A 295 17.24 -4.62 -2.14
CA VAL A 295 16.29 -3.69 -1.49
C VAL A 295 15.45 -3.00 -2.55
N CYS A 296 14.14 -2.87 -2.31
CA CYS A 296 13.23 -2.19 -3.23
C CYS A 296 12.04 -1.50 -2.53
N GLY A 297 11.28 -0.73 -3.31
CA GLY A 297 10.14 0.06 -2.81
C GLY A 297 10.58 1.29 -2.02
N GLU A 298 9.73 1.76 -1.12
CA GLU A 298 10.01 2.94 -0.26
C GLU A 298 11.16 2.72 0.73
N LEU A 299 11.61 1.48 0.94
CA LEU A 299 12.82 1.18 1.71
C LEU A 299 14.09 1.68 0.99
N ALA A 300 14.07 1.78 -0.34
CA ALA A 300 15.20 2.23 -1.13
C ALA A 300 15.28 3.76 -1.20
N GLY A 301 16.45 4.32 -0.92
CA GLY A 301 16.73 5.75 -1.06
C GLY A 301 17.19 6.14 -2.48
N GLY A 302 17.22 7.44 -2.76
CA GLY A 302 17.83 8.02 -3.98
C GLY A 302 16.94 8.07 -5.23
N VAL A 303 15.85 7.28 -5.29
CA VAL A 303 14.93 7.24 -6.45
C VAL A 303 14.16 8.55 -6.64
N HIS A 304 13.77 9.19 -5.53
CA HIS A 304 12.87 10.34 -5.54
C HIS A 304 13.53 11.67 -5.17
N GLY A 305 14.83 11.64 -4.84
CA GLY A 305 15.58 12.81 -4.38
C GLY A 305 14.88 13.57 -3.27
N SER A 306 14.85 14.90 -3.37
CA SER A 306 14.33 15.77 -2.30
C SER A 306 12.81 15.84 -2.22
N ASN A 307 12.06 15.53 -3.29
CA ASN A 307 10.61 15.61 -3.29
C ASN A 307 9.98 14.67 -4.33
N ARG A 308 9.18 13.71 -3.85
CA ARG A 308 8.50 12.74 -4.70
C ARG A 308 7.30 13.37 -5.43
N LEU A 309 7.18 13.11 -6.74
CA LEU A 309 6.00 13.48 -7.53
C LEU A 309 4.82 12.52 -7.29
N GLY A 310 3.59 13.05 -7.28
CA GLY A 310 2.37 12.26 -7.22
C GLY A 310 2.34 11.17 -8.31
N GLY A 311 1.86 9.97 -7.97
CA GLY A 311 1.80 8.82 -8.90
C GLY A 311 3.10 8.02 -9.06
N SER A 312 4.27 8.60 -8.78
CA SER A 312 5.56 7.92 -9.03
C SER A 312 5.92 6.78 -8.06
N SER A 313 5.35 6.74 -6.85
CA SER A 313 5.71 5.73 -5.83
C SER A 313 5.31 4.32 -6.22
N LEU A 314 4.06 4.12 -6.64
CA LEU A 314 3.55 2.80 -7.01
C LEU A 314 4.30 2.25 -8.23
N LEU A 315 4.60 3.11 -9.21
CA LEU A 315 5.45 2.75 -10.34
C LEU A 315 6.84 2.33 -9.86
N GLY A 316 7.43 3.07 -8.92
CA GLY A 316 8.70 2.73 -8.29
C GLY A 316 8.68 1.34 -7.65
N CYS A 317 7.63 1.00 -6.88
CA CYS A 317 7.49 -0.32 -6.28
C CYS A 317 7.47 -1.44 -7.33
N VAL A 318 6.71 -1.29 -8.43
CA VAL A 318 6.63 -2.31 -9.48
C VAL A 318 7.96 -2.48 -10.21
N VAL A 319 8.58 -1.37 -10.62
CA VAL A 319 9.83 -1.39 -11.39
C VAL A 319 10.98 -1.94 -10.55
N TYR A 320 11.23 -1.39 -9.37
CA TYR A 320 12.35 -1.82 -8.53
C TYR A 320 12.10 -3.17 -7.86
N GLY A 321 10.84 -3.54 -7.59
CA GLY A 321 10.49 -4.89 -7.16
C GLY A 321 10.87 -5.94 -8.21
N ARG A 322 10.59 -5.66 -9.49
CA ARG A 322 11.00 -6.53 -10.60
C ARG A 322 12.51 -6.58 -10.77
N VAL A 323 13.21 -5.44 -10.71
CA VAL A 323 14.68 -5.39 -10.78
C VAL A 323 15.30 -6.22 -9.66
N ALA A 324 14.82 -6.08 -8.42
CA ALA A 324 15.33 -6.86 -7.29
C ALA A 324 15.12 -8.37 -7.48
N GLY A 325 13.94 -8.78 -7.98
CA GLY A 325 13.65 -10.18 -8.30
C GLY A 325 14.55 -10.75 -9.40
N ASP A 326 14.76 -9.99 -10.48
CA ASP A 326 15.64 -10.38 -11.59
C ASP A 326 17.10 -10.49 -11.13
N SER A 327 17.58 -9.53 -10.33
CA SER A 327 18.94 -9.53 -9.78
C SER A 327 19.19 -10.67 -8.79
N ALA A 328 18.23 -10.95 -7.90
CA ALA A 328 18.32 -12.07 -6.97
C ALA A 328 18.32 -13.42 -7.69
N SER A 329 17.50 -13.57 -8.74
CA SER A 329 17.48 -14.78 -9.57
C SER A 329 18.80 -14.98 -10.31
N LYS A 330 19.36 -13.90 -10.87
CA LYS A 330 20.68 -13.91 -11.51
C LYS A 330 21.79 -14.29 -10.54
N TYR A 331 21.74 -13.78 -9.32
CA TYR A 331 22.68 -14.13 -8.25
C TYR A 331 22.65 -15.63 -7.94
N LEU A 332 21.46 -16.21 -7.75
CA LEU A 332 21.30 -17.66 -7.53
C LEU A 332 21.87 -18.48 -8.70
N PHE A 333 21.56 -18.08 -9.94
CA PHE A 333 22.07 -18.78 -11.11
C PHE A 333 23.61 -18.73 -11.20
N GLN A 334 24.21 -17.58 -10.88
CA GLN A 334 25.66 -17.43 -10.82
C GLN A 334 26.30 -18.29 -9.72
N GLN A 335 25.67 -18.39 -8.55
CA GLN A 335 26.16 -19.29 -7.49
C GLN A 335 26.15 -20.75 -7.93
N VAL A 336 25.11 -21.20 -8.65
CA VAL A 336 25.06 -22.56 -9.21
C VAL A 336 26.19 -22.80 -10.22
N LEU A 337 26.48 -21.82 -11.08
CA LEU A 337 27.58 -21.90 -12.04
C LEU A 337 28.96 -21.92 -11.36
N ASN A 338 29.15 -21.10 -10.33
CA ASN A 338 30.44 -20.91 -9.66
C ASN A 338 30.74 -21.96 -8.57
N GLY A 339 29.72 -22.55 -7.96
CA GLY A 339 29.85 -23.66 -6.99
C GLY A 339 30.23 -25.01 -7.62
N GLY A 340 30.39 -25.05 -8.95
CA GLY A 340 30.65 -26.24 -9.76
C GLY A 340 32.10 -26.70 -9.79
N GLY A 341 32.67 -27.04 -8.63
CA GLY A 341 33.85 -27.91 -8.59
C GLY A 341 33.53 -29.29 -9.16
N SER A 342 34.01 -29.57 -10.39
CA SER A 342 34.03 -30.85 -11.12
C SER A 342 32.69 -31.46 -11.62
N ALA A 343 31.54 -31.26 -10.98
CA ALA A 343 30.29 -31.91 -11.40
C ALA A 343 29.41 -31.08 -12.36
N ALA A 344 29.40 -29.75 -12.28
CA ALA A 344 28.58 -28.89 -13.14
C ALA A 344 29.12 -28.80 -14.58
N ALA A 345 30.44 -28.86 -14.75
CA ALA A 345 31.08 -28.94 -16.07
C ALA A 345 30.72 -30.24 -16.82
N GLN A 346 30.45 -31.34 -16.11
CA GLN A 346 29.95 -32.58 -16.71
C GLN A 346 28.46 -32.51 -17.07
N ARG A 347 27.66 -31.69 -16.36
CA ARG A 347 26.22 -31.50 -16.64
C ARG A 347 25.95 -30.53 -17.78
N LEU A 348 26.88 -29.64 -18.12
CA LEU A 348 26.78 -28.77 -19.30
C LEU A 348 26.68 -29.56 -20.62
N GLY A 349 27.15 -30.81 -20.67
CA GLY A 349 26.92 -31.72 -21.80
C GLY A 349 25.55 -32.40 -21.82
N GLN A 350 24.70 -32.17 -20.81
CA GLN A 350 23.38 -32.81 -20.65
C GLN A 350 22.20 -31.83 -20.62
N ILE A 351 22.45 -30.52 -20.70
CA ILE A 351 21.39 -29.51 -20.82
C ILE A 351 21.06 -29.35 -22.31
N SER A 352 19.95 -29.94 -22.75
CA SER A 352 19.38 -29.66 -24.07
C SER A 352 18.33 -28.55 -23.93
N LEU A 353 18.60 -27.40 -24.54
CA LEU A 353 17.65 -26.30 -24.59
C LEU A 353 16.73 -26.54 -25.79
N HIS A 354 15.49 -26.95 -25.52
CA HIS A 354 14.51 -27.21 -26.57
C HIS A 354 13.59 -26.01 -26.72
N ILE A 355 13.65 -25.36 -27.88
CA ILE A 355 12.67 -24.36 -28.29
C ILE A 355 11.66 -25.11 -29.14
N ASP A 356 10.45 -25.32 -28.62
CA ASP A 356 9.36 -25.93 -29.39
C ASP A 356 8.74 -24.86 -30.30
N PRO A 357 8.92 -24.93 -31.63
CA PRO A 357 8.36 -23.95 -32.55
C PRO A 357 6.82 -23.99 -32.61
N ASN A 358 6.17 -25.03 -32.07
CA ASN A 358 4.71 -25.13 -31.99
C ASN A 358 4.12 -24.53 -30.70
N GLN A 359 4.96 -24.15 -29.71
CA GLN A 359 4.55 -23.40 -28.51
C GLN A 359 5.46 -22.18 -28.29
N PRO A 360 5.24 -21.09 -29.06
CA PRO A 360 6.03 -19.86 -28.92
C PRO A 360 5.97 -19.32 -27.48
N GLY A 361 7.13 -19.09 -26.86
CA GLY A 361 7.24 -18.49 -25.53
C GLY A 361 7.50 -19.45 -24.37
N LYS A 362 7.55 -20.77 -24.60
CA LYS A 362 8.01 -21.76 -23.60
C LYS A 362 9.43 -22.21 -23.90
N ILE A 363 10.31 -22.09 -22.91
CA ILE A 363 11.62 -22.74 -22.90
C ILE A 363 11.51 -23.90 -21.91
N SER A 364 11.66 -25.13 -22.38
CA SER A 364 11.77 -26.30 -21.51
C SER A 364 13.25 -26.63 -21.27
N VAL A 365 13.58 -26.88 -20.01
CA VAL A 365 14.91 -27.35 -19.59
C VAL A 365 14.74 -28.78 -19.07
N GLU A 366 15.22 -29.75 -19.84
CA GLU A 366 15.27 -31.15 -19.43
C GLU A 366 16.65 -31.51 -18.87
N TRP A 367 16.64 -32.29 -17.79
CA TRP A 367 17.83 -32.80 -17.11
C TRP A 367 17.91 -34.32 -17.31
N ALA A 368 18.81 -34.79 -18.18
CA ALA A 368 18.95 -36.22 -18.43
C ALA A 368 19.64 -36.95 -17.27
N ASN A 369 18.92 -37.85 -16.57
CA ASN A 369 19.53 -38.81 -15.66
C ASN A 369 20.10 -39.98 -16.48
N GLY A 370 21.42 -40.14 -16.47
CA GLY A 370 22.10 -41.12 -17.32
C GLY A 370 21.75 -42.57 -17.01
N VAL A 371 21.44 -43.35 -18.04
CA VAL A 371 21.63 -44.81 -18.08
C VAL A 371 22.04 -45.21 -19.50
N GLY A 372 23.07 -46.06 -19.59
CA GLY A 372 23.69 -46.49 -20.85
C GLY A 372 22.82 -47.35 -21.76
N ALA A 373 23.24 -47.44 -23.01
CA ALA A 373 22.61 -48.18 -24.08
C ALA A 373 22.53 -49.70 -23.80
N SER A 374 21.35 -50.27 -24.01
CA SER A 374 21.19 -51.59 -24.64
C SER A 374 19.82 -51.69 -25.33
N SER A 375 19.82 -52.40 -26.45
CA SER A 375 18.75 -52.57 -27.43
C SER A 375 17.64 -53.53 -26.98
N GLY A 376 16.39 -53.23 -27.34
CA GLY A 376 15.36 -54.24 -27.65
C GLY A 376 14.00 -54.05 -27.00
N ALA A 377 12.97 -54.15 -27.85
CA ALA A 377 11.54 -54.38 -27.61
C ALA A 377 10.63 -53.18 -27.25
N GLU A 378 9.60 -53.04 -28.10
CA GLU A 378 8.41 -52.21 -27.95
C GLU A 378 7.60 -52.64 -26.72
N GLU A 379 7.20 -51.71 -25.85
CA GLU A 379 5.98 -51.84 -25.06
C GLU A 379 5.50 -50.48 -24.49
N ALA A 380 4.20 -50.44 -24.20
CA ALA A 380 3.35 -49.26 -24.10
C ALA A 380 3.74 -48.20 -23.05
N ILE A 381 3.58 -46.93 -23.43
CA ILE A 381 3.73 -45.77 -22.55
C ILE A 381 2.56 -45.73 -21.55
N GLN A 382 2.80 -46.17 -20.31
CA GLN A 382 2.03 -45.70 -19.15
C GLN A 382 2.65 -44.39 -18.65
N ARG A 383 1.85 -43.32 -18.59
CA ARG A 383 2.22 -42.05 -17.96
C ARG A 383 2.34 -42.24 -16.44
N GLN A 384 3.55 -42.48 -15.95
CA GLN A 384 3.92 -42.27 -14.56
C GLN A 384 4.44 -40.84 -14.39
N SER A 385 3.89 -40.14 -13.41
CA SER A 385 4.32 -38.81 -12.97
C SER A 385 5.76 -38.85 -12.44
N GLN A 386 6.71 -38.36 -13.23
CA GLN A 386 8.09 -38.16 -12.80
C GLN A 386 8.20 -36.89 -11.95
N GLN A 387 8.51 -37.07 -10.67
CA GLN A 387 9.02 -36.02 -9.78
C GLN A 387 10.40 -35.57 -10.28
N SER A 388 10.50 -34.31 -10.70
CA SER A 388 11.77 -33.65 -10.99
C SER A 388 12.45 -33.22 -9.69
N ALA A 389 13.58 -33.86 -9.38
CA ALA A 389 14.45 -33.50 -8.27
C ALA A 389 15.23 -32.20 -8.56
N GLY A 390 14.64 -31.05 -8.23
CA GLY A 390 15.42 -29.88 -7.80
C GLY A 390 16.04 -30.16 -6.44
N PRO A 391 16.97 -29.33 -5.93
CA PRO A 391 17.48 -29.48 -4.57
C PRO A 391 16.30 -29.31 -3.62
N VAL A 392 15.77 -30.45 -3.15
CA VAL A 392 14.89 -30.51 -2.01
C VAL A 392 15.70 -29.92 -0.86
N MET A 393 15.24 -28.81 -0.30
CA MET A 393 15.68 -28.31 0.99
C MET A 393 15.56 -29.49 1.95
N THR A 394 16.68 -30.16 2.25
CA THR A 394 16.70 -31.21 3.25
C THR A 394 16.47 -30.51 4.57
N SER A 395 15.21 -30.53 5.03
CA SER A 395 14.87 -30.25 6.41
C SER A 395 15.76 -31.15 7.27
N GLY A 396 16.76 -30.53 7.91
CA GLY A 396 17.59 -31.22 8.88
C GLY A 396 16.67 -31.91 9.89
N LYS A 397 16.83 -33.23 10.00
CA LYS A 397 16.20 -34.03 11.04
C LYS A 397 16.70 -33.52 12.39
N ASN A 398 15.96 -32.62 13.01
CA ASN A 398 15.81 -32.39 14.45
C ASN A 398 15.25 -30.98 14.70
N ALA A 399 13.93 -30.85 14.60
CA ALA A 399 13.15 -29.88 15.37
C ALA A 399 11.68 -30.30 15.27
N ASP A 400 11.15 -30.83 16.36
CA ASP A 400 9.70 -30.85 16.59
C ASP A 400 9.24 -29.39 16.71
N SER A 401 8.86 -28.77 15.59
CA SER A 401 8.02 -27.57 15.58
C SER A 401 6.94 -27.79 14.54
N SER A 402 5.69 -27.60 14.92
CA SER A 402 4.52 -27.73 14.06
C SER A 402 4.72 -26.99 12.73
N ASP A 403 4.47 -27.70 11.63
CA ASP A 403 4.45 -27.28 10.23
C ASP A 403 4.22 -25.75 10.01
N PRO A 404 5.23 -25.00 9.51
CA PRO A 404 5.19 -23.55 9.34
C PRO A 404 4.32 -23.07 8.15
N ALA A 405 3.64 -23.97 7.42
CA ALA A 405 2.81 -23.63 6.26
C ALA A 405 1.30 -23.43 6.56
N LYS A 406 0.87 -23.42 7.83
CA LYS A 406 -0.56 -23.18 8.15
C LYS A 406 -0.92 -21.71 8.22
N VAL A 407 -1.04 -21.11 7.05
CA VAL A 407 -1.91 -19.95 6.82
C VAL A 407 -3.36 -20.37 7.17
N SER A 408 -4.19 -19.47 7.70
CA SER A 408 -5.63 -19.61 7.46
C SER A 408 -5.82 -19.52 5.94
N LYS A 409 -5.92 -20.68 5.28
CA LYS A 409 -6.19 -20.71 3.84
C LYS A 409 -7.38 -19.80 3.58
N PRO A 410 -7.31 -18.90 2.57
CA PRO A 410 -8.51 -18.20 2.11
C PRO A 410 -9.62 -19.22 1.91
N ASN A 411 -10.82 -18.85 2.33
CA ASN A 411 -11.95 -19.76 2.23
C ASN A 411 -12.25 -20.03 0.74
N ASP A 412 -12.57 -21.27 0.40
CA ASP A 412 -13.07 -21.56 -0.95
C ASP A 412 -14.41 -20.86 -1.09
N ILE A 413 -14.52 -19.95 -2.06
CA ILE A 413 -15.73 -19.15 -2.29
C ILE A 413 -16.95 -20.06 -2.46
N LYS A 414 -16.77 -21.25 -3.04
CA LYS A 414 -17.84 -22.25 -3.23
C LYS A 414 -18.43 -22.79 -1.94
N ASP A 415 -17.66 -22.74 -0.85
CA ASP A 415 -18.07 -23.24 0.46
C ASP A 415 -18.72 -22.14 1.32
N PHE A 416 -18.67 -20.88 0.87
CA PHE A 416 -19.23 -19.76 1.62
C PHE A 416 -20.77 -19.80 1.62
N LYS A 417 -21.34 -19.72 2.82
CA LYS A 417 -22.79 -19.62 3.05
C LYS A 417 -23.07 -18.55 4.09
N VAL A 418 -24.01 -17.67 3.80
CA VAL A 418 -24.49 -16.67 4.76
C VAL A 418 -25.33 -17.38 5.84
N PRO A 419 -25.06 -17.19 7.14
CA PRO A 419 -25.87 -17.77 8.19
C PRO A 419 -27.33 -17.28 8.11
N GLU A 420 -28.28 -18.17 8.39
CA GLU A 420 -29.72 -17.89 8.31
C GLU A 420 -30.22 -16.93 9.41
N LYS A 421 -29.37 -16.65 10.43
CA LYS A 421 -29.69 -15.76 11.54
C LYS A 421 -29.91 -14.34 11.02
N GLU A 422 -31.02 -13.74 11.44
CA GLU A 422 -31.38 -12.39 11.03
C GLU A 422 -31.11 -11.37 12.12
N PHE A 423 -30.65 -10.19 11.73
CA PHE A 423 -30.47 -9.03 12.62
C PHE A 423 -31.09 -7.80 11.98
N THR A 424 -31.65 -6.89 12.79
CA THR A 424 -32.10 -5.58 12.28
C THR A 424 -30.94 -4.58 12.25
N LEU A 425 -31.03 -3.54 11.42
CA LEU A 425 -30.02 -2.48 11.40
C LEU A 425 -29.95 -1.73 12.75
N GLU A 426 -31.05 -1.66 13.50
CA GLU A 426 -31.05 -1.10 14.87
C GLU A 426 -30.28 -1.98 15.86
N GLU A 427 -30.20 -3.29 15.63
CA GLU A 427 -29.34 -4.18 16.41
C GLU A 427 -27.87 -3.94 16.06
N VAL A 428 -27.54 -3.91 14.76
CA VAL A 428 -26.18 -3.58 14.28
C VAL A 428 -25.73 -2.23 14.84
N ALA A 429 -26.61 -1.22 14.87
CA ALA A 429 -26.30 0.12 15.37
C ALA A 429 -25.92 0.19 16.87
N LYS A 430 -26.22 -0.85 17.66
CA LYS A 430 -25.79 -0.93 19.08
C LYS A 430 -24.30 -1.29 19.20
N HIS A 431 -23.76 -1.99 18.22
CA HIS A 431 -22.37 -2.45 18.16
C HIS A 431 -21.50 -1.41 17.43
N ASN A 432 -21.32 -0.25 18.06
CA ASN A 432 -20.70 0.94 17.47
C ASN A 432 -19.45 1.45 18.23
N LYS A 433 -18.78 0.56 18.97
CA LYS A 433 -17.59 0.87 19.77
C LYS A 433 -16.38 0.11 19.23
N LYS A 434 -15.17 0.53 19.63
CA LYS A 434 -13.94 -0.11 19.15
C LYS A 434 -13.81 -1.55 19.64
N GLU A 435 -14.33 -1.83 20.82
CA GLU A 435 -14.33 -3.14 21.47
C GLU A 435 -15.60 -3.96 21.18
N ASP A 436 -16.53 -3.42 20.38
CA ASP A 436 -17.83 -4.01 20.05
C ASP A 436 -18.35 -3.40 18.74
N LEU A 437 -17.95 -3.98 17.60
CA LEU A 437 -18.05 -3.35 16.28
C LEU A 437 -18.69 -4.30 15.26
N TRP A 438 -19.94 -4.02 14.88
CA TRP A 438 -20.60 -4.72 13.77
C TRP A 438 -20.84 -3.77 12.60
N ILE A 439 -20.87 -4.34 11.40
CA ILE A 439 -21.25 -3.66 10.16
C ILE A 439 -22.20 -4.53 9.35
N ALA A 440 -23.03 -3.89 8.52
CA ALA A 440 -23.77 -4.57 7.47
C ALA A 440 -23.14 -4.27 6.11
N VAL A 441 -23.05 -5.27 5.23
CA VAL A 441 -22.54 -5.12 3.86
C VAL A 441 -23.35 -6.00 2.93
N LYS A 442 -23.95 -5.44 1.89
CA LYS A 442 -24.75 -6.15 0.87
C LYS A 442 -25.76 -7.14 1.44
N GLY A 443 -26.45 -6.73 2.52
CA GLY A 443 -27.44 -7.55 3.22
C GLY A 443 -26.88 -8.62 4.15
N VAL A 444 -25.55 -8.79 4.27
CA VAL A 444 -24.92 -9.61 5.31
C VAL A 444 -24.53 -8.80 6.54
N VAL A 445 -24.49 -9.43 7.70
CA VAL A 445 -24.09 -8.83 8.97
C VAL A 445 -22.78 -9.46 9.42
N MET A 446 -21.80 -8.60 9.74
CA MET A 446 -20.44 -9.01 10.07
C MET A 446 -20.04 -8.46 11.44
N ASP A 447 -19.49 -9.33 12.28
CA ASP A 447 -18.83 -8.94 13.53
C ASP A 447 -17.34 -8.78 13.27
N VAL A 448 -16.89 -7.53 13.14
CA VAL A 448 -15.49 -7.25 12.79
C VAL A 448 -14.63 -6.99 14.02
N THR A 449 -15.16 -7.17 15.24
CA THR A 449 -14.51 -6.79 16.50
C THR A 449 -13.08 -7.35 16.63
N ASP A 450 -12.90 -8.65 16.40
CA ASP A 450 -11.60 -9.32 16.49
C ASP A 450 -10.76 -9.22 15.19
N TRP A 451 -11.31 -8.59 14.15
CA TRP A 451 -10.70 -8.47 12.83
C TRP A 451 -10.28 -7.04 12.48
N VAL A 452 -10.55 -6.07 13.36
CA VAL A 452 -10.25 -4.64 13.13
C VAL A 452 -8.80 -4.39 12.74
N GLU A 453 -7.86 -5.03 13.44
CA GLU A 453 -6.41 -4.91 13.20
C GLU A 453 -5.93 -5.74 11.99
N GLU A 454 -6.74 -6.70 11.53
CA GLU A 454 -6.42 -7.54 10.37
C GLU A 454 -6.92 -6.95 9.04
N HIS A 455 -7.82 -5.96 9.07
CA HIS A 455 -8.32 -5.31 7.87
C HIS A 455 -7.19 -4.60 7.09
N PRO A 456 -6.95 -4.91 5.81
CA PRO A 456 -5.82 -4.38 5.04
C PRO A 456 -5.80 -2.84 4.91
N GLY A 457 -6.95 -2.19 4.93
CA GLY A 457 -7.07 -0.72 4.95
C GLY A 457 -6.88 -0.08 6.33
N GLY A 458 -6.57 -0.88 7.35
CA GLY A 458 -6.40 -0.48 8.75
C GLY A 458 -7.71 -0.24 9.52
N PRO A 459 -7.64 -0.10 10.85
CA PRO A 459 -8.80 0.07 11.74
C PRO A 459 -9.70 1.25 11.37
N GLN A 460 -9.11 2.38 10.93
CA GLN A 460 -9.85 3.61 10.65
C GLN A 460 -10.84 3.44 9.49
N ALA A 461 -10.57 2.51 8.57
CA ALA A 461 -11.49 2.19 7.47
C ALA A 461 -12.82 1.63 7.98
N LEU A 462 -12.78 0.83 9.05
CA LEU A 462 -13.94 0.24 9.70
C LEU A 462 -14.58 1.21 10.70
N PHE A 463 -13.78 1.97 11.45
CA PHE A 463 -14.29 2.92 12.44
C PHE A 463 -15.19 4.02 11.86
N SER A 464 -15.07 4.30 10.55
CA SER A 464 -15.94 5.25 9.86
C SER A 464 -17.40 4.76 9.74
N HIS A 465 -17.63 3.45 9.82
CA HIS A 465 -18.93 2.80 9.57
C HIS A 465 -19.43 1.93 10.73
N MET A 466 -18.90 2.11 11.95
CA MET A 466 -19.31 1.29 13.10
C MET A 466 -20.81 1.36 13.36
N GLY A 467 -21.44 0.19 13.43
CA GLY A 467 -22.88 0.06 13.63
C GLY A 467 -23.72 0.56 12.45
N ARG A 468 -23.20 0.51 11.22
CA ARG A 468 -23.89 1.00 10.02
C ARG A 468 -23.84 0.00 8.88
N ASP A 469 -24.71 0.22 7.90
CA ASP A 469 -24.56 -0.37 6.57
C ASP A 469 -23.42 0.36 5.83
N ALA A 470 -22.46 -0.42 5.34
CA ALA A 470 -21.27 0.00 4.61
C ALA A 470 -21.24 -0.58 3.18
N SER A 471 -22.40 -0.99 2.64
CA SER A 471 -22.51 -1.62 1.32
C SER A 471 -21.94 -0.74 0.20
N GLU A 472 -22.28 0.54 0.19
CA GLU A 472 -21.81 1.48 -0.85
C GLU A 472 -20.28 1.63 -0.78
N GLU A 473 -19.71 1.82 0.41
CA GLU A 473 -18.27 1.97 0.57
C GLU A 473 -17.50 0.68 0.29
N PHE A 474 -18.12 -0.47 0.56
CA PHE A 474 -17.56 -1.76 0.20
C PHE A 474 -17.46 -1.90 -1.33
N GLU A 475 -18.55 -1.69 -2.07
CA GLU A 475 -18.60 -1.76 -3.55
C GLU A 475 -17.61 -0.83 -4.24
N MET A 476 -17.32 0.31 -3.62
CA MET A 476 -16.37 1.27 -4.17
C MET A 476 -14.92 0.78 -4.12
N LEU A 477 -14.58 -0.15 -3.22
CA LEU A 477 -13.19 -0.52 -2.93
C LEU A 477 -12.91 -2.02 -3.09
N HIS A 478 -13.95 -2.86 -3.07
CA HIS A 478 -13.85 -4.30 -3.00
C HIS A 478 -14.80 -4.95 -4.00
N ASP A 479 -14.34 -6.04 -4.60
CA ASP A 479 -15.20 -6.99 -5.30
C ASP A 479 -15.97 -7.85 -4.28
N ASP A 480 -17.13 -8.35 -4.69
CA ASP A 480 -18.03 -9.12 -3.84
C ASP A 480 -17.40 -10.42 -3.31
N GLU A 481 -16.47 -11.01 -4.06
CA GLU A 481 -15.69 -12.19 -3.69
C GLU A 481 -14.81 -11.99 -2.44
N VAL A 482 -14.52 -10.73 -2.05
CA VAL A 482 -13.64 -10.42 -0.90
C VAL A 482 -14.23 -10.94 0.40
N ILE A 483 -15.54 -10.80 0.63
CA ILE A 483 -16.19 -11.29 1.86
C ILE A 483 -16.15 -12.83 1.92
N PRO A 484 -16.65 -13.56 0.91
CA PRO A 484 -16.57 -15.01 0.86
C PRO A 484 -15.16 -15.58 1.03
N LYS A 485 -14.15 -14.90 0.48
CA LYS A 485 -12.77 -15.37 0.46
C LYS A 485 -12.01 -15.07 1.76
N TYR A 486 -12.08 -13.84 2.27
CA TYR A 486 -11.23 -13.39 3.38
C TYR A 486 -11.97 -13.17 4.70
N ALA A 487 -13.29 -12.95 4.65
CA ALA A 487 -14.08 -12.54 5.81
C ALA A 487 -15.24 -13.50 6.12
N ALA A 488 -15.29 -14.69 5.50
CA ALA A 488 -16.36 -15.66 5.71
C ALA A 488 -16.59 -16.00 7.18
N GLY A 489 -15.51 -16.15 7.96
CA GLY A 489 -15.58 -16.53 9.38
C GLY A 489 -16.17 -15.46 10.30
N ILE A 490 -16.25 -14.21 9.85
CA ILE A 490 -16.81 -13.09 10.63
C ILE A 490 -18.23 -12.70 10.19
N VAL A 491 -18.79 -13.39 9.20
CA VAL A 491 -20.19 -13.23 8.81
C VAL A 491 -21.07 -13.97 9.82
N ILE A 492 -21.92 -13.23 10.55
CA ILE A 492 -22.75 -13.76 11.64
C ILE A 492 -24.21 -13.96 11.26
N GLY A 493 -24.65 -13.39 10.12
CA GLY A 493 -26.01 -13.53 9.62
C GLY A 493 -26.35 -12.58 8.48
N ARG A 494 -27.65 -12.30 8.32
CA ARG A 494 -28.19 -11.38 7.30
C ARG A 494 -29.07 -10.29 7.90
N VAL A 495 -29.23 -9.20 7.17
CA VAL A 495 -30.08 -8.09 7.56
C VAL A 495 -31.54 -8.47 7.34
N LYS A 496 -32.36 -8.34 8.40
CA LYS A 496 -33.78 -8.70 8.37
C LYS A 496 -34.54 -7.85 7.36
N GLY A 497 -35.20 -8.51 6.41
CA GLY A 497 -36.02 -7.84 5.39
C GLY A 497 -35.22 -7.21 4.25
N GLN A 498 -33.92 -7.48 4.16
CA GLN A 498 -33.06 -7.08 3.04
C GLN A 498 -32.55 -8.34 2.31
N GLU A 499 -32.55 -8.29 0.99
CA GLU A 499 -31.97 -9.36 0.17
C GLU A 499 -30.43 -9.29 0.25
N VAL A 500 -29.78 -10.45 0.27
CA VAL A 500 -28.31 -10.52 0.17
C VAL A 500 -27.94 -10.31 -1.29
N THR A 501 -27.13 -9.29 -1.57
CA THR A 501 -26.75 -8.88 -2.93
C THR A 501 -25.28 -9.15 -3.25
N LEU A 502 -24.61 -10.00 -2.47
CA LEU A 502 -23.24 -10.45 -2.75
C LEU A 502 -23.23 -11.40 -3.95
N GLU A 503 -22.46 -11.08 -4.98
CA GLU A 503 -22.25 -11.92 -6.17
C GLU A 503 -20.90 -12.66 -6.09
N TYR A 504 -20.91 -13.98 -5.91
CA TYR A 504 -19.68 -14.80 -5.78
C TYR A 504 -19.85 -16.26 -6.19
#